data_AF-A0A3D4QY55-F1
#
_entry.id   AF-A0A3D4QY55-F1
#
_cell.length_a   1.000
_cell.length_b   1.000
_cell.length_c   1.000
_cell.angle_alpha   90.00
_cell.angle_beta   90.00
_cell.angle_gamma   90.00
#
_symmetry.space_group_name_H-M   'P 1'
#
loop_
_entity.id
_entity.type
_entity.pdbx_description
1 polymer ?
#
loop_
_entity_poly.entity_id
_entity_poly.type
_entity_poly.pdbx_seq_one_letter_code
_entity_poly.pdbx_strand_id
1 'polypeptide(L)'
;MPDKFKPEWKDNSDWLRLSFHANANLPDRPYKRGSFSQVKLEHDRVVNEILRFAGEEAFAGPVTTIHWGDVSLEAVRAVRSSGIRALVGSFLYHVPKNLPRHHYLNAEQCALLDTYGFYYDKQEDVYFIRYSASIQRTEIDDIAPDFKYFQKQHPLFTFKEMCVHEQYFYPHYVNYMPDYYDRFDTAIRWCVENGYEPAFLNYILEL
;
A
#
# COMPACT_ATOMS: atom_id res chain seq x y z
N MET A 1 -13.82 5.24 -15.38
CA MET A 1 -14.73 6.04 -14.54
C MET A 1 -15.13 7.31 -15.28
N PRO A 2 -16.41 7.72 -15.28
CA PRO A 2 -16.83 9.00 -15.84
C PRO A 2 -16.36 10.16 -14.95
N ASP A 3 -16.14 11.34 -15.54
CA ASP A 3 -15.69 12.55 -14.85
C ASP A 3 -16.80 13.31 -14.11
N LYS A 4 -18.06 12.93 -14.30
CA LYS A 4 -19.22 13.50 -13.57
C LYS A 4 -19.10 13.40 -12.04
N PHE A 5 -18.31 12.46 -11.52
CA PHE A 5 -18.07 12.28 -10.08
C PHE A 5 -16.84 13.04 -9.57
N LYS A 6 -16.16 13.81 -10.42
CA LYS A 6 -14.98 14.59 -10.01
C LYS A 6 -15.24 15.50 -8.80
N PRO A 7 -16.39 16.20 -8.68
CA PRO A 7 -16.69 16.98 -7.48
C PRO A 7 -16.71 16.11 -6.22
N GLU A 8 -17.33 14.93 -6.27
CA GLU A 8 -17.40 14.00 -5.13
C GLU A 8 -16.01 13.50 -4.71
N TRP A 9 -15.11 13.23 -5.67
CA TRP A 9 -13.72 12.88 -5.36
C TRP A 9 -12.99 14.02 -4.67
N LYS A 10 -13.16 15.25 -5.18
CA LYS A 10 -12.55 16.44 -4.59
C LYS A 10 -13.04 16.68 -3.16
N ASP A 11 -14.34 16.56 -2.93
CA ASP A 11 -14.97 16.78 -1.62
C ASP A 11 -14.53 15.78 -0.53
N ASN A 12 -13.96 14.64 -0.93
CA ASN A 12 -13.46 13.59 -0.02
C ASN A 12 -11.93 13.43 -0.04
N SER A 13 -11.22 14.33 -0.72
CA SER A 13 -9.78 14.23 -0.97
C SER A 13 -8.88 14.44 0.26
N ASP A 14 -9.48 14.90 1.36
CA ASP A 14 -8.88 15.06 2.68
C ASP A 14 -8.68 13.72 3.41
N TRP A 15 -9.46 12.69 3.07
CA TRP A 15 -9.34 11.35 3.68
C TRP A 15 -9.21 10.20 2.66
N LEU A 16 -9.57 10.42 1.39
CA LEU A 16 -9.53 9.41 0.32
C LEU A 16 -8.76 9.90 -0.90
N ARG A 17 -7.74 9.15 -1.33
CA ARG A 17 -6.95 9.43 -2.53
C ARG A 17 -6.69 8.19 -3.36
N LEU A 18 -6.43 8.41 -4.64
CA LEU A 18 -6.15 7.38 -5.64
C LEU A 18 -4.69 7.42 -6.08
N SER A 19 -4.13 6.26 -6.35
CA SER A 19 -2.76 6.11 -6.82
C SER A 19 -2.65 5.00 -7.88
N PHE A 20 -1.50 4.88 -8.53
CA PHE A 20 -1.25 3.83 -9.52
C PHE A 20 -1.10 2.45 -8.88
N HIS A 21 -1.95 1.49 -9.22
CA HIS A 21 -1.78 0.10 -8.76
C HIS A 21 -1.28 -0.85 -9.86
N ALA A 22 -1.97 -0.86 -10.99
CA ALA A 22 -1.61 -1.55 -12.23
C ALA A 22 -2.51 -1.06 -13.38
N ASN A 23 -2.13 -1.39 -14.61
CA ASN A 23 -2.98 -1.23 -15.79
C ASN A 23 -4.16 -2.22 -15.81
N ALA A 24 -3.96 -3.42 -15.26
CA ALA A 24 -4.98 -4.45 -15.17
C ALA A 24 -4.75 -5.37 -13.95
N ASN A 25 -5.83 -5.98 -13.45
CA ASN A 25 -5.76 -6.94 -12.35
C ASN A 25 -5.13 -8.28 -12.75
N LEU A 26 -5.26 -8.67 -14.03
CA LEU A 26 -4.72 -9.92 -14.55
C LEU A 26 -3.79 -9.64 -15.74
N PRO A 27 -2.76 -10.47 -15.96
CA PRO A 27 -2.37 -11.64 -15.15
C PRO A 27 -1.72 -11.23 -13.81
N ASP A 28 -1.59 -12.20 -12.91
CA ASP A 28 -0.89 -12.00 -11.63
C ASP A 28 0.56 -11.54 -11.86
N ARG A 29 1.03 -10.65 -10.98
CA ARG A 29 2.42 -10.13 -10.96
C ARG A 29 2.85 -9.52 -12.30
N PRO A 30 2.06 -8.59 -12.88
CA PRO A 30 2.30 -8.06 -14.23
C PRO A 30 3.66 -7.36 -14.36
N TYR A 31 4.21 -6.85 -13.25
CA TYR A 31 5.45 -6.08 -13.23
C TYR A 31 6.68 -6.80 -12.69
N LYS A 32 6.58 -8.10 -12.36
CA LYS A 32 7.73 -8.88 -11.88
C LYS A 32 8.90 -8.88 -12.86
N ARG A 33 8.59 -8.82 -14.16
CA ARG A 33 9.56 -8.70 -15.27
C ARG A 33 9.26 -7.48 -16.14
N GLY A 34 8.56 -6.49 -15.60
CA GLY A 34 8.19 -5.27 -16.32
C GLY A 34 9.46 -4.51 -16.73
N SER A 35 9.50 -4.06 -17.98
CA SER A 35 10.54 -3.17 -18.47
C SER A 35 10.22 -1.72 -18.08
N PHE A 36 11.23 -0.85 -18.09
CA PHE A 36 11.03 0.57 -17.81
C PHE A 36 9.93 1.17 -18.69
N SER A 37 10.03 0.99 -20.01
CA SER A 37 9.11 1.60 -20.98
C SER A 37 7.67 1.11 -20.81
N GLN A 38 7.48 -0.18 -20.51
CA GLN A 38 6.15 -0.73 -20.28
C GLN A 38 5.52 -0.11 -19.03
N VAL A 39 6.24 -0.16 -17.90
CA VAL A 39 5.71 0.31 -16.61
C VAL A 39 5.47 1.81 -16.65
N LYS A 40 6.34 2.58 -17.30
CA LYS A 40 6.16 4.04 -17.48
C LYS A 40 4.90 4.36 -18.27
N LEU A 41 4.72 3.70 -19.42
CA LEU A 41 3.54 3.90 -20.26
C LEU A 41 2.26 3.56 -19.51
N GLU A 42 2.23 2.42 -18.82
CA GLU A 42 1.06 1.97 -18.07
C GLU A 42 0.75 2.85 -16.86
N HIS A 43 1.79 3.27 -16.12
CA HIS A 43 1.67 4.24 -15.03
C HIS A 43 1.03 5.54 -15.53
N ASP A 44 1.58 6.14 -16.58
CA ASP A 44 1.10 7.42 -17.09
C ASP A 44 -0.34 7.34 -17.57
N ARG A 45 -0.72 6.24 -18.24
CA ARG A 45 -2.11 6.03 -18.70
C ARG A 45 -3.08 5.99 -17.53
N VAL A 46 -2.76 5.24 -16.48
CA VAL A 46 -3.63 5.12 -15.31
C VAL A 46 -3.69 6.43 -14.53
N VAL A 47 -2.55 7.10 -14.32
CA VAL A 47 -2.51 8.40 -13.62
C VAL A 47 -3.27 9.46 -14.41
N ASN A 48 -3.12 9.53 -15.73
CA ASN A 48 -3.91 10.45 -16.56
C ASN A 48 -5.41 10.22 -16.41
N GLU A 49 -5.85 8.96 -16.31
CA GLU A 49 -7.25 8.65 -16.04
C GLU A 49 -7.68 9.10 -14.65
N ILE A 50 -6.89 8.82 -13.60
CA ILE A 50 -7.16 9.29 -12.23
C ILE A 50 -7.33 10.82 -12.22
N LEU A 51 -6.39 11.55 -12.80
CA LEU A 51 -6.46 13.01 -12.90
C LEU A 51 -7.68 13.48 -13.70
N ARG A 52 -8.03 12.77 -14.78
CA ARG A 52 -9.19 13.09 -15.62
C ARG A 52 -10.51 12.93 -14.86
N PHE A 53 -10.70 11.88 -14.08
CA PHE A 53 -12.01 11.63 -13.42
C PHE A 53 -12.09 12.04 -11.95
N ALA A 54 -10.97 12.11 -11.21
CA ALA A 54 -10.93 12.43 -9.78
C ALA A 54 -10.28 13.78 -9.47
N GLY A 55 -9.49 14.35 -10.39
CA GLY A 55 -8.77 15.62 -10.17
C GLY A 55 -7.43 15.45 -9.45
N GLU A 56 -6.68 16.55 -9.35
CA GLU A 56 -5.36 16.56 -8.70
C GLU A 56 -5.48 16.43 -7.19
N GLU A 57 -6.54 16.98 -6.60
CA GLU A 57 -6.76 16.98 -5.15
C GLU A 57 -6.91 15.55 -4.61
N ALA A 58 -7.56 14.66 -5.37
CA ALA A 58 -7.76 13.26 -5.01
C ALA A 58 -6.62 12.34 -5.47
N PHE A 59 -5.54 12.86 -6.06
CA PHE A 59 -4.39 12.05 -6.46
C PHE A 59 -3.38 11.95 -5.31
N ALA A 60 -2.94 10.73 -4.98
CA ALA A 60 -2.01 10.47 -3.88
C ALA A 60 -0.58 10.99 -4.16
N GLY A 61 -0.27 11.36 -5.41
CA GLY A 61 0.99 11.97 -5.79
C GLY A 61 2.16 10.98 -5.67
N PRO A 62 3.10 11.19 -4.74
CA PRO A 62 4.36 10.44 -4.70
C PRO A 62 4.27 9.06 -4.06
N VAL A 63 3.12 8.62 -3.55
CA VAL A 63 2.99 7.37 -2.81
C VAL A 63 2.14 6.38 -3.60
N THR A 64 2.58 5.12 -3.71
CA THR A 64 1.74 4.08 -4.27
C THR A 64 2.05 2.67 -3.79
N THR A 65 1.10 1.75 -4.02
CA THR A 65 1.28 0.30 -3.88
C THR A 65 1.19 -0.33 -5.26
N ILE A 66 2.25 -1.00 -5.72
CA ILE A 66 2.21 -1.70 -7.02
C ILE A 66 1.60 -3.10 -6.86
N HIS A 67 0.74 -3.49 -7.79
CA HIS A 67 0.06 -4.79 -7.79
C HIS A 67 1.01 -5.96 -7.54
N TRP A 68 0.62 -6.85 -6.61
CA TRP A 68 1.41 -7.95 -6.05
C TRP A 68 2.67 -7.62 -5.24
N GLY A 69 3.15 -6.38 -5.20
CA GLY A 69 4.29 -6.00 -4.37
C GLY A 69 5.60 -6.74 -4.71
N ASP A 70 5.76 -7.22 -5.95
CA ASP A 70 6.91 -8.00 -6.41
C ASP A 70 7.28 -7.55 -7.83
N VAL A 71 8.18 -6.55 -7.92
CA VAL A 71 8.52 -5.86 -9.18
C VAL A 71 10.03 -5.74 -9.34
N SER A 72 10.47 -5.60 -10.59
CA SER A 72 11.88 -5.41 -10.94
C SER A 72 12.40 -4.03 -10.52
N LEU A 73 13.73 -3.87 -10.41
CA LEU A 73 14.37 -2.56 -10.24
C LEU A 73 13.98 -1.58 -11.36
N GLU A 74 13.90 -2.07 -12.61
CA GLU A 74 13.48 -1.26 -13.76
C GLU A 74 12.05 -0.76 -13.65
N ALA A 75 11.14 -1.54 -13.06
CA ALA A 75 9.78 -1.11 -12.77
C ALA A 75 9.75 -0.01 -11.69
N VAL A 76 10.58 -0.12 -10.64
CA VAL A 76 10.73 0.93 -9.63
C VAL A 76 11.27 2.22 -10.24
N ARG A 77 12.31 2.14 -11.08
CA ARG A 77 12.85 3.30 -11.81
C ARG A 77 11.81 3.97 -12.70
N ALA A 78 10.97 3.18 -13.36
CA ALA A 78 9.90 3.71 -14.22
C ALA A 78 8.89 4.56 -13.44
N VAL A 79 8.37 4.04 -12.32
CA VAL A 79 7.44 4.83 -11.49
C VAL A 79 8.16 6.00 -10.82
N ARG A 80 9.43 5.84 -10.42
CA ARG A 80 10.26 6.92 -9.86
C ARG A 80 10.41 8.09 -10.83
N SER A 81 10.64 7.79 -12.12
CA SER A 81 10.70 8.79 -13.19
C SER A 81 9.38 9.54 -13.42
N SER A 82 8.28 9.03 -12.87
CA SER A 82 6.95 9.63 -12.93
C SER A 82 6.56 10.37 -11.63
N GLY A 83 7.50 10.53 -10.70
CA GLY A 83 7.30 11.26 -9.46
C GLY A 83 6.95 10.41 -8.23
N ILE A 84 6.83 9.08 -8.35
CA ILE A 84 6.66 8.21 -7.18
C ILE A 84 7.94 8.23 -6.34
N ARG A 85 7.83 8.57 -5.06
CA ARG A 85 8.94 8.59 -4.09
C ARG A 85 8.76 7.55 -2.98
N ALA A 86 7.59 6.94 -2.85
CA ALA A 86 7.32 5.93 -1.84
C ALA A 86 6.51 4.74 -2.39
N LEU A 87 6.98 3.52 -2.09
CA LEU A 87 6.34 2.26 -2.42
C LEU A 87 5.89 1.53 -1.16
N VAL A 88 4.61 1.24 -1.09
CA VAL A 88 3.95 0.58 0.04
C VAL A 88 3.78 -0.90 -0.30
N GLY A 89 4.13 -1.80 0.62
CA GLY A 89 4.27 -3.22 0.33
C GLY A 89 4.38 -4.11 1.56
N SER A 90 4.26 -5.43 1.40
CA SER A 90 4.47 -6.37 2.52
C SER A 90 5.93 -6.67 2.84
N PHE A 91 6.82 -6.51 1.85
CA PHE A 91 8.27 -6.75 1.93
C PHE A 91 8.71 -8.08 2.53
N LEU A 92 7.96 -9.14 2.24
CA LEU A 92 8.26 -10.48 2.76
C LEU A 92 9.38 -11.12 1.94
N TYR A 93 10.56 -11.23 2.52
CA TYR A 93 11.75 -11.81 1.88
C TYR A 93 11.73 -13.34 1.83
N HIS A 94 11.48 -14.00 2.96
CA HIS A 94 11.46 -15.47 3.05
C HIS A 94 10.15 -15.95 3.67
N VAL A 95 9.32 -16.64 2.87
CA VAL A 95 8.04 -17.19 3.36
C VAL A 95 7.92 -18.65 2.92
N PRO A 96 7.92 -19.63 3.85
CA PRO A 96 7.89 -21.05 3.49
C PRO A 96 6.67 -21.48 2.67
N LYS A 97 5.55 -20.75 2.79
CA LYS A 97 4.26 -21.07 2.15
C LYS A 97 3.74 -20.00 1.18
N ASN A 98 4.47 -18.89 1.01
CA ASN A 98 4.07 -17.82 0.10
C ASN A 98 5.23 -17.44 -0.80
N LEU A 99 4.89 -16.94 -1.98
CA LEU A 99 5.88 -16.36 -2.86
C LEU A 99 6.43 -15.06 -2.23
N PRO A 100 7.76 -14.83 -2.33
CA PRO A 100 8.38 -13.59 -1.89
C PRO A 100 7.73 -12.36 -2.54
N ARG A 101 7.70 -11.25 -1.79
CA ARG A 101 7.15 -9.95 -2.21
C ARG A 101 7.98 -8.85 -1.59
N HIS A 102 9.16 -8.61 -2.16
CA HIS A 102 10.16 -7.66 -1.65
C HIS A 102 10.73 -6.80 -2.78
N HIS A 103 10.05 -6.75 -3.93
CA HIS A 103 10.57 -6.14 -5.16
C HIS A 103 11.98 -6.67 -5.48
N TYR A 104 12.97 -5.78 -5.60
CA TYR A 104 14.38 -6.12 -5.79
C TYR A 104 15.20 -6.07 -4.50
N LEU A 105 14.58 -5.76 -3.35
CA LEU A 105 15.29 -5.58 -2.09
C LEU A 105 15.90 -6.91 -1.60
N ASN A 106 17.07 -6.81 -1.00
CA ASN A 106 17.77 -7.93 -0.40
C ASN A 106 17.29 -8.20 1.05
N ALA A 107 17.83 -9.25 1.67
CA ALA A 107 17.45 -9.68 3.02
C ALA A 107 17.69 -8.60 4.09
N GLU A 108 18.83 -7.90 4.02
CA GLU A 108 19.21 -6.88 5.00
C GLU A 108 18.28 -5.67 4.92
N GLN A 109 17.96 -5.24 3.70
CA GLN A 109 17.01 -4.14 3.45
C GLN A 109 15.60 -4.50 3.96
N CYS A 110 15.16 -5.74 3.76
CA CYS A 110 13.89 -6.22 4.31
C CYS A 110 13.91 -6.31 5.85
N ALA A 111 15.04 -6.68 6.46
CA ALA A 111 15.17 -6.70 7.91
C ALA A 111 15.09 -5.28 8.53
N LEU A 112 15.57 -4.26 7.82
CA LEU A 112 15.38 -2.86 8.22
C LEU A 112 13.89 -2.47 8.19
N LEU A 113 13.15 -2.88 7.17
CA LEU A 113 11.69 -2.71 7.10
C LEU A 113 10.96 -3.44 8.26
N ASP A 114 11.44 -4.61 8.68
CA ASP A 114 10.90 -5.32 9.84
C ASP A 114 11.18 -4.59 11.17
N THR A 115 12.26 -3.82 11.24
CA THR A 115 12.68 -3.10 12.44
C THR A 115 12.02 -1.73 12.57
N TYR A 116 12.03 -0.94 11.49
CA TYR A 116 11.62 0.47 11.49
C TYR A 116 10.28 0.71 10.80
N GLY A 117 9.76 -0.28 10.07
CA GLY A 117 8.58 -0.13 9.20
C GLY A 117 8.86 0.51 7.86
N PHE A 118 10.05 1.08 7.65
CA PHE A 118 10.44 1.65 6.36
C PHE A 118 11.92 1.39 6.05
N TYR A 119 12.29 1.55 4.79
CA TYR A 119 13.66 1.58 4.31
C TYR A 119 13.77 2.63 3.21
N TYR A 120 14.80 3.47 3.28
CA TYR A 120 15.08 4.43 2.23
C TYR A 120 16.25 3.94 1.37
N ASP A 121 15.98 3.63 0.11
CA ASP A 121 17.01 3.30 -0.86
C ASP A 121 17.61 4.58 -1.42
N LYS A 122 18.81 4.92 -0.95
CA LYS A 122 19.54 6.11 -1.38
C LYS A 122 19.96 6.06 -2.84
N GLN A 123 20.15 4.87 -3.41
CA GLN A 123 20.63 4.74 -4.79
C GLN A 123 19.53 5.08 -5.78
N GLU A 124 18.31 4.64 -5.49
CA GLU A 124 17.15 4.86 -6.35
C GLU A 124 16.26 6.03 -5.90
N ASP A 125 16.58 6.65 -4.74
CA ASP A 125 15.84 7.76 -4.14
C ASP A 125 14.34 7.44 -3.97
N VAL A 126 14.08 6.30 -3.31
CA VAL A 126 12.74 5.77 -3.04
C VAL A 126 12.64 5.25 -1.60
N TYR A 127 11.55 5.63 -0.93
CA TYR A 127 11.12 5.02 0.32
C TYR A 127 10.33 3.73 0.05
N PHE A 128 10.62 2.69 0.82
CA PHE A 128 9.82 1.49 0.92
C PHE A 128 9.15 1.49 2.29
N ILE A 129 7.85 1.23 2.35
CA ILE A 129 7.03 1.37 3.56
C ILE A 129 6.21 0.12 3.76
N ARG A 130 6.49 -0.57 4.86
CA ARG A 130 5.85 -1.84 5.15
C ARG A 130 4.42 -1.65 5.65
N TYR A 131 3.48 -2.34 5.01
CA TYR A 131 2.14 -2.52 5.53
C TYR A 131 1.94 -3.82 6.30
N SER A 132 0.91 -3.84 7.15
CA SER A 132 0.33 -5.08 7.66
C SER A 132 -0.93 -5.45 6.88
N ALA A 133 -0.87 -6.57 6.15
CA ALA A 133 -2.04 -7.21 5.57
C ALA A 133 -2.59 -8.33 6.45
N SER A 134 -2.03 -8.54 7.65
CA SER A 134 -2.43 -9.65 8.52
C SER A 134 -3.85 -9.49 9.02
N ILE A 135 -4.33 -8.25 9.22
CA ILE A 135 -5.67 -7.94 9.74
C ILE A 135 -6.77 -8.67 8.95
N GLN A 136 -6.60 -8.81 7.64
CA GLN A 136 -7.55 -9.54 6.78
C GLN A 136 -7.74 -11.01 7.19
N ARG A 137 -6.78 -11.59 7.92
CA ARG A 137 -6.73 -13.00 8.34
C ARG A 137 -6.55 -13.17 9.86
N THR A 138 -6.59 -12.08 10.62
CA THR A 138 -6.53 -12.11 12.08
C THR A 138 -7.96 -12.19 12.61
N GLU A 139 -8.22 -13.12 13.51
CA GLU A 139 -9.50 -13.21 14.20
C GLU A 139 -9.71 -11.98 15.09
N ILE A 140 -10.96 -11.53 15.24
CA ILE A 140 -11.27 -10.24 15.91
C ILE A 140 -10.65 -10.15 17.31
N ASP A 141 -10.75 -11.23 18.09
CA ASP A 141 -10.23 -11.29 19.47
C ASP A 141 -8.69 -11.23 19.55
N ASP A 142 -8.00 -11.56 18.45
CA ASP A 142 -6.54 -11.57 18.38
C ASP A 142 -5.95 -10.23 17.92
N ILE A 143 -6.75 -9.31 17.35
CA ILE A 143 -6.28 -8.03 16.82
C ILE A 143 -5.56 -7.19 17.88
N ALA A 144 -6.23 -6.94 19.02
CA ALA A 144 -5.65 -6.12 20.08
C ALA A 144 -4.45 -6.78 20.79
N PRO A 145 -4.49 -8.09 21.13
CA PRO A 145 -3.30 -8.82 21.60
C PRO A 145 -2.12 -8.75 20.64
N ASP A 146 -2.34 -8.99 19.34
CA ASP A 146 -1.29 -8.96 18.32
C ASP A 146 -0.68 -7.58 18.18
N PHE A 147 -1.49 -6.51 18.21
CA PHE A 147 -0.99 -5.14 18.11
C PHE A 147 -0.11 -4.77 19.31
N LYS A 148 -0.52 -5.15 20.53
CA LYS A 148 0.28 -4.95 21.75
C LYS A 148 1.59 -5.74 21.71
N TYR A 149 1.51 -7.00 21.28
CA TYR A 149 2.70 -7.84 21.15
C TYR A 149 3.66 -7.28 20.11
N PHE A 150 3.15 -6.86 18.95
CA PHE A 150 3.93 -6.26 17.88
C PHE A 150 4.66 -5.00 18.35
N GLN A 151 3.97 -4.07 19.01
CA GLN A 151 4.61 -2.86 19.55
C GLN A 151 5.75 -3.19 20.53
N LYS A 152 5.56 -4.21 21.37
CA LYS A 152 6.58 -4.65 22.32
C LYS A 152 7.81 -5.22 21.63
N GLN A 153 7.63 -5.97 20.55
CA GLN A 153 8.72 -6.58 19.78
C GLN A 153 9.40 -5.60 18.82
N HIS A 154 8.65 -4.62 18.31
CA HIS A 154 9.09 -3.66 17.30
C HIS A 154 8.93 -2.22 17.82
N PRO A 155 9.65 -1.83 18.89
CA PRO A 155 9.49 -0.50 19.50
C PRO A 155 9.89 0.67 18.58
N LEU A 156 10.63 0.38 17.50
CA LEU A 156 11.05 1.35 16.50
C LEU A 156 10.09 1.46 15.30
N PHE A 157 9.06 0.61 15.24
CA PHE A 157 8.01 0.67 14.23
C PHE A 157 6.86 1.54 14.77
N THR A 158 6.91 2.82 14.43
CA THR A 158 6.10 3.87 15.10
C THR A 158 4.74 4.17 14.46
N PHE A 159 4.47 3.64 13.26
CA PHE A 159 3.19 3.82 12.56
C PHE A 159 2.52 2.47 12.28
N LYS A 160 1.26 2.50 11.85
CA LYS A 160 0.53 1.30 11.42
C LYS A 160 -0.12 1.59 10.07
N GLU A 161 0.34 0.90 9.03
CA GLU A 161 -0.37 0.87 7.75
C GLU A 161 -1.23 -0.40 7.71
N MET A 162 -2.52 -0.22 7.44
CA MET A 162 -3.52 -1.27 7.38
C MET A 162 -4.00 -1.45 5.94
N CYS A 163 -3.62 -2.57 5.32
CA CYS A 163 -4.00 -2.87 3.95
C CYS A 163 -5.34 -3.61 3.89
N VAL A 164 -6.27 -3.09 3.08
CA VAL A 164 -7.63 -3.63 2.89
C VAL A 164 -7.91 -3.92 1.40
N HIS A 165 -8.78 -4.88 1.13
CA HIS A 165 -9.39 -5.08 -0.18
C HIS A 165 -10.89 -4.80 -0.10
N GLU A 166 -11.35 -3.72 -0.75
CA GLU A 166 -12.75 -3.31 -0.68
C GLU A 166 -13.74 -4.41 -1.13
N GLN A 167 -13.35 -5.21 -2.13
CA GLN A 167 -14.18 -6.30 -2.64
C GLN A 167 -14.58 -7.35 -1.57
N TYR A 168 -13.80 -7.51 -0.48
CA TYR A 168 -14.11 -8.50 0.56
C TYR A 168 -15.26 -8.09 1.48
N PHE A 169 -15.70 -6.81 1.46
CA PHE A 169 -16.86 -6.34 2.21
C PHE A 169 -18.21 -6.78 1.62
N TYR A 170 -18.24 -7.22 0.35
CA TYR A 170 -19.49 -7.36 -0.37
C TYR A 170 -19.94 -8.84 -0.50
N PRO A 171 -21.16 -9.21 -0.04
CA PRO A 171 -21.65 -10.60 -0.05
C PRO A 171 -21.69 -11.29 -1.42
N HIS A 172 -21.71 -10.53 -2.51
CA HIS A 172 -21.73 -11.06 -3.87
C HIS A 172 -20.34 -11.38 -4.43
N TYR A 173 -19.28 -11.01 -3.72
CA TYR A 173 -17.90 -11.29 -4.13
C TYR A 173 -17.48 -12.70 -3.71
N VAL A 174 -16.75 -13.40 -4.58
CA VAL A 174 -16.40 -14.82 -4.39
C VAL A 174 -15.57 -15.10 -3.12
N ASN A 175 -14.76 -14.13 -2.68
CA ASN A 175 -14.02 -14.21 -1.41
C ASN A 175 -14.57 -13.24 -0.37
N TYR A 176 -15.88 -13.03 -0.34
CA TYR A 176 -16.55 -12.28 0.73
C TYR A 176 -16.17 -12.83 2.11
N MET A 177 -15.90 -11.92 3.05
CA MET A 177 -15.59 -12.24 4.44
C MET A 177 -16.65 -11.59 5.35
N PRO A 178 -17.51 -12.36 6.03
CA PRO A 178 -18.69 -11.83 6.72
C PRO A 178 -18.37 -10.90 7.88
N ASP A 179 -17.21 -11.06 8.51
CA ASP A 179 -16.74 -10.29 9.66
C ASP A 179 -15.64 -9.28 9.28
N TYR A 180 -15.41 -9.05 7.98
CA TYR A 180 -14.33 -8.18 7.50
C TYR A 180 -14.45 -6.75 8.01
N TYR A 181 -15.68 -6.22 8.06
CA TYR A 181 -15.95 -4.91 8.64
C TYR A 181 -15.55 -4.83 10.10
N ASP A 182 -16.00 -5.80 10.91
CA ASP A 182 -15.75 -5.81 12.35
C ASP A 182 -14.25 -5.94 12.66
N ARG A 183 -13.48 -6.68 11.84
CA ARG A 183 -12.02 -6.75 11.97
C ARG A 183 -11.35 -5.38 11.80
N PHE A 184 -11.67 -4.66 10.72
CA PHE A 184 -11.07 -3.34 10.46
C PHE A 184 -11.57 -2.28 11.44
N ASP A 185 -12.86 -2.28 11.78
CA ASP A 185 -13.42 -1.38 12.79
C ASP A 185 -12.75 -1.59 14.16
N THR A 186 -12.54 -2.85 14.58
CA THR A 186 -11.79 -3.18 15.81
C THR A 186 -10.35 -2.67 15.76
N ALA A 187 -9.64 -2.90 14.65
CA ALA A 187 -8.26 -2.44 14.49
C ALA A 187 -8.14 -0.91 14.53
N ILE A 188 -9.05 -0.20 13.85
CA ILE A 188 -9.09 1.27 13.80
C ILE A 188 -9.42 1.83 15.18
N ARG A 189 -10.45 1.30 15.88
CA ARG A 189 -10.78 1.74 17.25
C ARG A 189 -9.60 1.58 18.19
N TRP A 190 -8.93 0.44 18.14
CA TRP A 190 -7.73 0.21 18.95
C TRP A 190 -6.65 1.27 18.67
N CYS A 191 -6.42 1.63 17.40
CA CYS A 191 -5.46 2.67 17.04
C CYS A 191 -5.84 4.02 17.67
N VAL A 192 -7.09 4.45 17.53
CA VAL A 192 -7.59 5.72 18.10
C VAL A 192 -7.47 5.71 19.63
N GLU A 193 -7.87 4.64 20.30
CA GLU A 193 -7.78 4.49 21.76
C GLU A 193 -6.34 4.50 22.29
N ASN A 194 -5.37 4.17 21.45
CA ASN A 194 -3.94 4.19 21.77
C ASN A 194 -3.20 5.41 21.20
N GLY A 195 -3.94 6.46 20.81
CA GLY A 195 -3.38 7.76 20.45
C GLY A 195 -2.81 7.86 19.03
N TYR A 196 -3.15 6.93 18.14
CA TYR A 196 -2.81 7.07 16.72
C TYR A 196 -3.78 8.03 16.02
N GLU A 197 -3.25 8.80 15.09
CA GLU A 197 -4.02 9.70 14.22
C GLU A 197 -3.90 9.25 12.76
N PRO A 198 -4.97 9.38 11.94
CA PRO A 198 -4.90 9.09 10.52
C PRO A 198 -4.07 10.15 9.80
N ALA A 199 -3.18 9.72 8.89
CA ALA A 199 -2.39 10.62 8.08
C ALA A 199 -2.03 9.96 6.74
N PHE A 200 -1.84 10.79 5.70
CA PHE A 200 -1.27 10.32 4.46
C PHE A 200 0.26 10.17 4.59
N LEU A 201 0.82 9.13 3.98
CA LEU A 201 2.25 8.83 4.06
C LEU A 201 3.14 9.94 3.50
N ASN A 202 2.68 10.69 2.48
CA ASN A 202 3.44 11.82 1.95
C ASN A 202 3.57 12.97 2.97
N TYR A 203 2.63 13.11 3.90
CA TYR A 203 2.73 14.09 4.98
C TYR A 203 3.71 13.64 6.06
N ILE A 204 3.68 12.35 6.40
CA ILE A 204 4.61 11.76 7.38
C ILE A 204 6.05 11.80 6.87
N LEU A 205 6.25 11.59 5.57
CA LEU A 205 7.58 11.55 4.94
C LEU A 205 8.06 12.89 4.38
N GLU A 206 7.27 13.96 4.49
CA GLU A 206 7.58 15.29 3.96
C GLU A 206 7.97 15.27 2.46
N LEU A 207 7.19 14.54 1.65
CA LEU A 207 7.47 14.26 0.23
C LEU A 207 6.90 15.26 -0.76
#